data_AF-A0A436ZYN8-F1
#
_entry.id   AF-A0A436ZYN8-F1
#
_cell.length_a   1.000
_cell.length_b   1.000
_cell.length_c   1.000
_cell.angle_alpha   90.00
_cell.angle_beta   90.00
_cell.angle_gamma   90.00
#
_symmetry.space_group_name_H-M   'P 1'
#
loop_
_entity.id
_entity.type
_entity.pdbx_description
1 polymer ?
#
loop_
_entity_poly.entity_id
_entity_poly.type
_entity_poly.pdbx_seq_one_letter_code
_entity_poly.pdbx_strand_id
1 'polypeptide(L)'
;MASGDIKPYIGCSDTSVPYNVVDIAGLNSLLRQVLENATAAIVVMVKSRASICATVDSPKRQKKKAAMTMFGITTPACDAARAVLEKNDCEVYVFHAAGSGGMAMEKLILDGVFDGVLDLTTTELADEAVGGILSAGSERLKRSSENRGTNIGLHQLRT
;
A
#
# COMPACT_ATOMS: atom_id res chain seq x y z
N MET A 1 -2.68 -12.62 -20.03
CA MET A 1 -1.65 -12.16 -19.08
C MET A 1 -2.15 -11.99 -17.64
N ALA A 2 -3.43 -11.66 -17.39
CA ALA A 2 -3.92 -11.48 -16.01
C ALA A 2 -3.84 -12.75 -15.13
N SER A 3 -3.85 -13.95 -15.73
CA SER A 3 -3.65 -15.24 -15.04
C SER A 3 -2.18 -15.70 -15.00
N GLY A 4 -1.24 -14.76 -14.91
CA GLY A 4 0.21 -15.01 -14.88
C GLY A 4 0.91 -14.10 -13.86
N ASP A 5 2.21 -13.80 -14.06
CA ASP A 5 2.88 -12.78 -13.25
C ASP A 5 2.36 -11.38 -13.60
N ILE A 6 1.59 -10.81 -12.68
CA ILE A 6 1.01 -9.47 -12.82
C ILE A 6 1.74 -8.41 -11.98
N LYS A 7 2.79 -8.79 -11.23
CA LYS A 7 3.56 -7.88 -10.37
C LYS A 7 4.07 -6.64 -11.12
N PRO A 8 4.56 -6.73 -12.38
CA PRO A 8 5.02 -5.54 -13.12
C PRO A 8 3.89 -4.56 -13.50
N TYR A 9 2.64 -5.02 -13.58
CA TYR A 9 1.50 -4.20 -14.01
C TYR A 9 0.79 -3.53 -12.82
N ILE A 10 0.68 -4.24 -11.70
CA ILE A 10 0.03 -3.73 -10.48
C ILE A 10 1.04 -3.03 -9.56
N GLY A 11 2.26 -3.56 -9.45
CA GLY A 11 3.28 -3.06 -8.53
C GLY A 11 2.76 -3.07 -7.08
N CYS A 12 2.51 -1.89 -6.54
CA CYS A 12 2.00 -1.66 -5.18
C CYS A 12 0.71 -0.81 -5.16
N SER A 13 -0.06 -0.78 -6.25
CA SER A 13 -1.36 -0.11 -6.30
C SER A 13 -2.52 -1.05 -5.98
N ASP A 14 -3.71 -0.46 -5.85
CA ASP A 14 -5.02 -1.12 -5.77
C ASP A 14 -5.61 -1.42 -7.17
N THR A 15 -4.76 -1.61 -8.18
CA THR A 15 -5.21 -1.84 -9.56
C THR A 15 -5.80 -3.24 -9.76
N SER A 16 -7.07 -3.30 -10.15
CA SER A 16 -7.76 -4.53 -10.54
C SER A 16 -7.54 -4.86 -12.02
N VAL A 17 -7.16 -6.11 -12.33
CA VAL A 17 -6.94 -6.58 -13.70
C VAL A 17 -7.92 -7.73 -14.02
N PRO A 18 -8.98 -7.52 -14.82
CA PRO A 18 -9.89 -8.60 -15.20
C PRO A 18 -9.21 -9.59 -16.17
N TYR A 19 -9.56 -10.87 -16.06
CA TYR A 19 -9.08 -11.89 -16.99
C TYR A 19 -10.04 -12.05 -18.17
N ASN A 20 -9.54 -11.88 -19.39
CA ASN A 20 -10.30 -11.92 -20.64
C ASN A 20 -10.67 -13.34 -21.12
N VAL A 21 -10.10 -14.39 -20.51
CA VAL A 21 -10.29 -15.83 -20.82
C VAL A 21 -9.78 -16.24 -22.20
N VAL A 22 -10.20 -15.55 -23.26
CA VAL A 22 -9.80 -15.75 -24.66
C VAL A 22 -9.02 -14.56 -25.18
N ASP A 23 -8.21 -14.76 -26.21
CA ASP A 23 -7.43 -13.69 -26.81
C ASP A 23 -8.32 -12.60 -27.45
N ILE A 24 -7.82 -11.37 -27.51
CA ILE A 24 -8.52 -10.22 -28.08
C ILE A 24 -8.19 -10.15 -29.58
N ALA A 25 -8.84 -11.04 -30.35
CA ALA A 25 -8.76 -11.09 -31.80
C ALA A 25 -10.15 -10.85 -32.43
N GLY A 26 -10.70 -9.66 -32.18
CA GLY A 26 -12.09 -9.34 -32.48
C GLY A 26 -13.05 -9.70 -31.33
N LEU A 27 -14.35 -9.45 -31.53
CA LEU A 27 -15.36 -9.62 -30.47
C LEU A 27 -16.18 -10.89 -30.71
N ASN A 28 -15.99 -11.90 -29.85
CA ASN A 28 -16.84 -13.09 -29.80
C ASN A 28 -17.84 -13.02 -28.63
N SER A 29 -18.82 -13.92 -28.61
CA SER A 29 -19.88 -13.95 -27.59
C SER A 29 -19.32 -14.10 -26.17
N LEU A 30 -18.29 -14.91 -25.98
CA LEU A 30 -17.65 -15.11 -24.68
C LEU A 30 -16.89 -13.84 -24.23
N LEU A 31 -16.04 -13.28 -25.10
CA LEU A 31 -15.29 -12.07 -24.80
C LEU A 31 -16.22 -10.90 -24.49
N ARG A 32 -17.35 -10.76 -25.21
CA ARG A 32 -18.39 -9.77 -24.92
C ARG A 32 -18.91 -9.92 -23.49
N GLN A 33 -19.30 -11.12 -23.07
CA GLN A 33 -19.80 -11.36 -21.70
C GLN A 33 -18.75 -11.03 -20.64
N VAL A 34 -17.50 -11.42 -20.87
CA VAL A 34 -16.40 -11.14 -19.94
C VAL A 34 -16.17 -9.63 -19.81
N LEU A 35 -16.17 -8.89 -20.91
CA LEU A 35 -16.03 -7.43 -20.92
C LEU A 35 -17.25 -6.72 -20.30
N GLU A 36 -18.46 -7.24 -20.50
CA GLU A 36 -19.68 -6.74 -19.85
C GLU A 36 -19.59 -6.86 -18.33
N ASN A 37 -19.12 -8.00 -17.83
CA ASN A 37 -18.89 -8.21 -16.39
C ASN A 37 -17.84 -7.23 -15.83
N ALA A 38 -16.71 -7.07 -16.54
CA ALA A 38 -15.66 -6.14 -16.13
C ALA A 38 -16.18 -4.68 -16.10
N THR A 39 -16.97 -4.30 -17.11
CA THR A 39 -17.59 -2.97 -17.19
C THR A 39 -18.58 -2.74 -16.05
N ALA A 40 -19.44 -3.74 -15.76
CA ALA A 40 -20.39 -3.67 -14.66
C ALA A 40 -19.69 -3.46 -13.31
N ALA A 41 -18.59 -4.19 -13.05
CA ALA A 41 -17.79 -4.03 -11.85
C ALA A 41 -17.22 -2.60 -11.72
N ILE A 42 -16.65 -2.05 -12.80
CA ILE A 42 -16.10 -0.68 -12.82
C ILE A 42 -17.21 0.35 -12.55
N VAL A 43 -18.37 0.22 -13.19
CA VAL A 43 -19.49 1.15 -13.00
C VAL A 43 -19.95 1.17 -11.54
N VAL A 44 -20.05 0.00 -10.90
CA VAL A 44 -20.43 -0.10 -9.48
C VAL A 44 -19.35 0.51 -8.59
N MET A 45 -18.07 0.22 -8.81
CA MET A 45 -16.97 0.81 -8.04
C MET A 45 -16.99 2.35 -8.09
N VAL A 46 -17.23 2.93 -9.26
CA VAL A 46 -17.32 4.39 -9.45
C VAL A 46 -18.52 4.96 -8.69
N LYS A 47 -19.71 4.36 -8.86
CA LYS A 47 -20.94 4.83 -8.19
C LYS A 47 -20.81 4.74 -6.67
N SER A 48 -20.32 3.61 -6.16
CA SER A 48 -20.10 3.42 -4.72
C SER A 48 -19.10 4.42 -4.15
N ARG A 49 -18.01 4.71 -4.87
CA ARG A 49 -17.04 5.72 -4.43
C ARG A 49 -17.67 7.11 -4.35
N ALA A 50 -18.45 7.50 -5.35
CA ALA A 50 -19.15 8.79 -5.36
C ALA A 50 -20.14 8.91 -4.17
N SER A 51 -20.90 7.86 -3.89
CA SER A 51 -21.83 7.83 -2.74
C SER A 51 -21.10 7.89 -1.40
N ILE A 52 -20.00 7.15 -1.25
CA ILE A 52 -19.18 7.19 -0.02
C ILE A 52 -18.66 8.61 0.18
N CYS A 53 -18.01 9.21 -0.83
CA CYS A 53 -17.47 10.57 -0.73
C CYS A 53 -18.55 11.61 -0.37
N ALA A 54 -19.78 11.46 -0.87
CA ALA A 54 -20.89 12.35 -0.53
C ALA A 54 -21.42 12.21 0.92
N THR A 55 -21.03 11.16 1.65
CA THR A 55 -21.50 10.90 3.02
C THR A 55 -20.46 11.17 4.10
N VAL A 56 -19.21 11.48 3.73
CA VAL A 56 -18.12 11.76 4.67
C VAL A 56 -18.13 13.24 5.11
N ASP A 57 -19.25 13.73 5.64
CA ASP A 57 -19.39 15.09 6.19
C ASP A 57 -19.28 15.16 7.72
N SER A 58 -18.91 14.06 8.37
CA SER A 58 -18.71 14.06 9.83
C SER A 58 -17.25 14.40 10.18
N PRO A 59 -16.97 15.45 10.95
CA PRO A 59 -15.63 15.75 11.44
C PRO A 59 -15.29 14.75 12.56
N LYS A 60 -15.00 13.50 12.18
CA LYS A 60 -14.33 12.58 13.10
C LYS A 60 -12.94 13.16 13.33
N ARG A 61 -12.56 13.33 14.60
CA ARG A 61 -11.19 13.67 15.01
C ARG A 61 -10.25 12.71 14.28
N GLN A 62 -9.47 13.23 13.34
CA GLN A 62 -8.55 12.42 12.55
C GLN A 62 -7.40 12.00 13.45
N LYS A 63 -7.26 10.69 13.64
CA LYS A 63 -6.10 10.13 14.33
C LYS A 63 -4.85 10.39 13.50
N LYS A 64 -3.71 10.58 14.17
CA LYS A 64 -2.42 10.62 13.48
C LYS A 64 -2.18 9.27 12.82
N LYS A 65 -1.80 9.24 11.54
CA LYS A 65 -1.57 8.00 10.80
C LYS A 65 -0.09 7.66 10.82
N ALA A 66 0.25 6.49 11.36
CA ALA A 66 1.62 6.02 11.46
C ALA A 66 1.81 4.75 10.62
N ALA A 67 2.78 4.73 9.72
CA ALA A 67 3.20 3.52 9.02
C ALA A 67 4.31 2.80 9.80
N MET A 68 4.37 1.47 9.72
CA MET A 68 5.50 0.69 10.22
C MET A 68 5.80 -0.54 9.37
N THR A 69 7.06 -0.98 9.36
CA THR A 69 7.47 -2.23 8.69
C THR A 69 7.68 -3.36 9.67
N MET A 70 7.30 -4.58 9.27
CA MET A 70 7.33 -5.78 10.10
C MET A 70 7.79 -7.01 9.31
N PHE A 71 8.52 -7.91 9.97
CA PHE A 71 8.76 -9.28 9.52
C PHE A 71 8.51 -10.24 10.69
N GLY A 72 8.33 -11.54 10.42
CA GLY A 72 7.92 -12.50 11.47
C GLY A 72 8.82 -12.51 12.71
N ILE A 73 10.12 -12.23 12.53
CA ILE A 73 11.10 -12.14 13.62
C ILE A 73 11.05 -10.82 14.40
N THR A 74 10.50 -9.75 13.82
CA THR A 74 10.35 -8.43 14.47
C THR A 74 8.96 -8.21 15.04
N THR A 75 8.01 -9.14 14.85
CA THR A 75 6.63 -9.06 15.38
C THR A 75 6.56 -8.61 16.84
N PRO A 76 7.35 -9.16 17.80
CA PRO A 76 7.26 -8.71 19.20
C PRO A 76 7.60 -7.22 19.39
N ALA A 77 8.58 -6.71 18.64
CA ALA A 77 8.95 -5.30 18.69
C ALA A 77 7.90 -4.41 18.01
N CYS A 78 7.35 -4.87 16.88
CA CYS A 78 6.27 -4.19 16.16
C CYS A 78 5.00 -4.10 17.02
N ASP A 79 4.62 -5.18 17.73
CA ASP A 79 3.47 -5.18 18.63
C ASP A 79 3.65 -4.22 19.81
N ALA A 80 4.84 -4.19 20.41
CA ALA A 80 5.17 -3.24 21.46
C ALA A 80 5.08 -1.78 20.97
N ALA A 81 5.66 -1.49 19.80
CA ALA A 81 5.61 -0.16 19.20
C ALA A 81 4.17 0.24 18.83
N ARG A 82 3.40 -0.67 18.24
CA ARG A 82 1.99 -0.46 17.88
C ARG A 82 1.16 -0.13 19.10
N ALA A 83 1.30 -0.88 20.20
CA ALA A 83 0.58 -0.61 21.44
C ALA A 83 0.88 0.80 22.00
N VAL A 84 2.13 1.26 21.90
CA VAL A 84 2.52 2.63 22.29
C VAL A 84 1.87 3.66 21.38
N LEU A 85 1.91 3.48 20.06
CA LEU A 85 1.32 4.42 19.10
C LEU A 85 -0.21 4.51 19.25
N GLU A 86 -0.89 3.38 19.37
CA GLU A 86 -2.35 3.32 19.56
C GLU A 86 -2.80 4.00 20.86
N LYS A 87 -2.01 3.85 21.95
CA LYS A 87 -2.25 4.56 23.21
C LYS A 87 -2.11 6.09 23.07
N ASN A 88 -1.37 6.56 22.08
CA ASN A 88 -1.18 7.97 21.76
C ASN A 88 -2.07 8.44 20.59
N ASP A 89 -3.25 7.82 20.42
CA ASP A 89 -4.26 8.22 19.43
C ASP A 89 -3.76 8.19 17.97
N CYS A 90 -2.83 7.28 17.68
CA CYS A 90 -2.38 7.00 16.31
C CYS A 90 -3.13 5.80 15.71
N GLU A 91 -3.46 5.89 14.43
CA GLU A 91 -3.88 4.77 13.60
C GLU A 91 -2.65 4.16 12.92
N VAL A 92 -2.39 2.87 13.14
CA VAL A 92 -1.15 2.21 12.72
C VAL A 92 -1.37 1.33 11.49
N TYR A 93 -0.56 1.52 10.47
CA TYR A 93 -0.55 0.77 9.21
C TYR A 93 0.71 -0.09 9.14
N VAL A 94 0.56 -1.42 9.19
CA VAL A 94 1.68 -2.36 9.21
C VAL A 94 1.94 -2.90 7.80
N PHE A 95 3.17 -2.77 7.32
CA PHE A 95 3.64 -3.26 6.04
C PHE A 95 4.61 -4.42 6.24
N HIS A 96 4.36 -5.54 5.56
CA HIS A 96 5.27 -6.67 5.61
C HIS A 96 6.53 -6.39 4.78
N ALA A 97 7.71 -6.47 5.38
CA ALA A 97 9.00 -6.18 4.75
C ALA A 97 9.44 -7.31 3.80
N ALA A 98 8.65 -7.55 2.75
CA ALA A 98 8.79 -8.60 1.75
C ALA A 98 9.05 -8.04 0.34
N GLY A 99 9.63 -6.85 0.25
CA GLY A 99 9.89 -6.09 -0.97
C GLY A 99 8.68 -5.25 -1.38
N SER A 100 7.53 -5.89 -1.62
CA SER A 100 6.30 -5.19 -2.00
C SER A 100 5.74 -4.30 -0.90
N GLY A 101 5.89 -4.67 0.37
CA GLY A 101 5.39 -3.87 1.49
C GLY A 101 6.17 -2.57 1.68
N GLY A 102 7.50 -2.59 1.61
CA GLY A 102 8.30 -1.37 1.63
C GLY A 102 7.98 -0.44 0.46
N MET A 103 7.84 -0.99 -0.75
CA MET A 103 7.43 -0.20 -1.93
C MET A 103 6.04 0.44 -1.77
N ALA A 104 5.07 -0.32 -1.23
CA ALA A 104 3.72 0.19 -0.97
C ALA A 104 3.73 1.30 0.10
N MET A 105 4.49 1.09 1.18
CA MET A 105 4.65 2.09 2.23
C MET A 105 5.22 3.40 1.67
N GLU A 106 6.29 3.33 0.89
CA GLU A 106 6.93 4.52 0.30
C GLU A 106 6.05 5.26 -0.68
N LYS A 107 5.26 4.53 -1.49
CA LYS A 107 4.28 5.16 -2.36
C LYS A 107 3.26 5.95 -1.54
N LEU A 108 2.73 5.37 -0.47
CA LEU A 108 1.76 6.06 0.39
C LEU A 108 2.38 7.21 1.20
N ILE A 109 3.69 7.16 1.49
CA ILE A 109 4.43 8.31 2.05
C ILE A 109 4.50 9.45 1.03
N LEU A 110 4.79 9.16 -0.24
CA LEU A 110 4.80 10.16 -1.32
C LEU A 110 3.40 10.75 -1.55
N ASP A 111 2.36 9.92 -1.43
CA ASP A 111 0.96 10.35 -1.52
C ASP A 111 0.48 11.17 -0.29
N GLY A 112 1.35 11.38 0.71
CA GLY A 112 1.05 12.19 1.89
C GLY A 112 0.05 11.54 2.86
N VAL A 113 -0.06 10.22 2.85
CA VAL A 113 -1.08 9.49 3.64
C VAL A 113 -0.74 9.44 5.13
N PHE A 114 0.54 9.47 5.49
CA PHE A 114 1.02 9.26 6.86
C PHE A 114 1.59 10.53 7.48
N ASP A 115 1.36 10.70 8.78
CA ASP A 115 1.97 11.73 9.62
C ASP A 115 3.33 11.26 10.17
N GLY A 116 3.57 9.95 10.23
CA GLY A 116 4.84 9.41 10.72
C GLY A 116 5.12 8.01 10.20
N VAL A 117 6.41 7.65 10.19
CA VAL A 117 6.88 6.36 9.69
C VAL A 117 7.85 5.78 10.71
N LEU A 118 7.61 4.53 11.08
CA LEU A 118 8.45 3.75 11.97
C LEU A 118 8.96 2.51 11.23
N ASP A 119 10.03 2.69 10.46
CA ASP A 119 10.62 1.64 9.63
C ASP A 119 11.51 0.69 10.47
N LEU A 120 10.87 -0.15 11.30
CA LEU A 120 11.56 -1.06 12.23
C LEU A 120 12.29 -2.20 11.52
N THR A 121 11.79 -2.61 10.36
CA THR A 121 12.24 -3.83 9.69
C THR A 121 12.75 -3.52 8.29
N THR A 122 14.03 -3.19 8.20
CA THR A 122 14.70 -2.78 6.95
C THR A 122 15.36 -3.95 6.21
N THR A 123 14.87 -5.19 6.40
CA THR A 123 15.49 -6.40 5.82
C THR A 123 15.53 -6.38 4.29
N GLU A 124 14.60 -5.66 3.65
CA GLU A 124 14.54 -5.50 2.19
C GLU A 124 15.81 -4.86 1.61
N LEU A 125 16.55 -4.07 2.40
CA LEU A 125 17.85 -3.50 2.00
C LEU A 125 18.95 -4.56 1.97
N ALA A 126 18.92 -5.50 2.92
CA ALA A 126 19.87 -6.60 2.95
C ALA A 126 19.64 -7.51 1.74
N ASP A 127 18.37 -7.83 1.44
CA ASP A 127 17.99 -8.57 0.23
C ASP A 127 18.48 -7.86 -1.03
N GLU A 128 18.29 -6.55 -1.20
CA GLU A 128 18.83 -5.83 -2.36
C GLU A 128 20.36 -5.93 -2.46
N ALA A 129 21.06 -5.80 -1.33
CA ALA A 129 22.52 -5.81 -1.30
C ALA A 129 23.14 -7.17 -1.69
N VAL A 130 22.45 -8.28 -1.39
CA VAL A 130 22.97 -9.64 -1.62
C VAL A 130 22.26 -10.41 -2.74
N GLY A 131 21.29 -9.79 -3.43
CA GLY A 131 20.50 -10.43 -4.47
C GLY A 131 19.42 -11.39 -3.93
N GLY A 132 18.87 -11.07 -2.75
CA GLY A 132 17.73 -11.76 -2.15
C GLY A 132 16.41 -11.57 -2.91
N ILE A 133 15.43 -12.39 -2.57
CA ILE A 133 14.14 -12.47 -3.28
C ILE A 133 13.20 -11.33 -2.88
N LEU A 134 13.33 -10.83 -1.65
CA LEU A 134 12.42 -9.87 -1.02
C LEU A 134 12.96 -8.43 -1.07
N SER A 135 13.68 -8.10 -2.15
CA SER A 135 14.16 -6.75 -2.38
C SER A 135 13.02 -5.76 -2.69
N ALA A 136 13.11 -4.57 -2.12
CA ALA A 136 12.28 -3.40 -2.46
C ALA A 136 12.93 -2.48 -3.51
N GLY A 137 14.07 -2.91 -4.08
CA GLY A 137 14.87 -2.20 -5.06
C GLY A 137 15.84 -1.18 -4.47
N SER A 138 16.77 -0.73 -5.30
CA SER A 138 17.86 0.19 -4.96
C SER A 138 17.43 1.58 -4.45
N GLU A 139 16.16 1.94 -4.65
CA GLU A 139 15.60 3.25 -4.26
C GLU A 139 14.89 3.24 -2.91
N ARG A 140 14.89 2.10 -2.21
CA ARG A 140 14.35 1.97 -0.85
C ARG A 140 15.03 2.98 0.09
N LEU A 141 14.22 3.59 0.96
CA LEU A 141 14.48 4.74 1.84
C LEU A 141 14.75 6.07 1.16
N LYS A 142 15.23 6.09 -0.10
CA LYS A 142 15.53 7.35 -0.80
C LYS A 142 14.25 8.10 -1.18
N ARG A 143 13.25 7.38 -1.70
CA ARG A 143 11.96 7.95 -2.12
C ARG A 143 11.26 8.72 -1.01
N SER A 144 11.29 8.18 0.21
CA SER A 144 10.67 8.82 1.37
C SER A 144 11.35 10.13 1.80
N SER A 145 12.64 10.30 1.49
CA SER A 145 13.43 11.46 1.92
C SER A 145 13.17 12.73 1.10
N GLU A 146 12.57 12.60 -0.08
CA GLU A 146 12.22 13.71 -0.96
C GLU A 146 11.00 14.49 -0.45
N ASN A 147 10.12 13.83 0.31
CA ASN A 147 8.99 14.46 0.97
C ASN A 147 9.44 15.07 2.31
N ARG A 148 9.98 16.30 2.27
CA ARG A 148 10.56 17.02 3.43
C ARG A 148 9.60 17.22 4.62
N GLY A 149 8.32 16.86 4.50
CA GLY A 149 7.32 16.92 5.56
C GLY A 149 7.22 15.68 6.45
N THR A 150 7.72 14.50 6.01
CA THR A 150 7.33 13.21 6.62
C THR A 150 8.47 12.43 7.26
N ASN A 151 9.71 12.93 7.19
CA ASN A 151 10.84 12.35 7.94
C ASN A 151 10.79 12.84 9.40
N ILE A 152 9.68 12.51 10.05
CA ILE A 152 9.42 12.85 11.43
C ILE A 152 10.05 11.75 12.27
N GLY A 153 11.33 11.94 12.64
CA GLY A 153 11.89 11.23 13.78
C GLY A 153 10.90 11.33 14.95
N LEU A 154 10.77 10.26 15.74
CA LEU A 154 9.81 10.03 16.84
C LEU A 154 9.55 11.21 17.81
N HIS A 155 10.33 12.29 17.70
CA HIS A 155 10.22 13.54 18.43
C HIS A 155 8.94 14.36 18.21
N GLN A 156 8.24 14.30 17.06
CA GLN A 156 7.02 15.11 16.86
C GLN A 156 5.70 14.39 17.15
N LEU A 157 5.73 13.11 17.54
CA LEU A 157 4.55 12.40 18.05
C LEU A 157 4.25 12.71 19.53
N ARG A 158 5.04 13.58 20.17
CA ARG A 158 4.96 13.92 21.62
C ARG A 158 4.20 15.21 21.97
N THR A 159 3.51 15.83 21.01
CA THR A 159 2.61 16.97 21.26
C THR A 159 1.21 16.64 20.78
#